data_AF-B7X2I9-F1
#
_entry.id   AF-B7X2I9-F1
#
_cell.length_a   1.000
_cell.length_b   1.000
_cell.length_c   1.000
_cell.angle_alpha   90.00
_cell.angle_beta   90.00
_cell.angle_gamma   90.00
#
_symmetry.space_group_name_H-M   'P 1'
#
loop_
_entity.id
_entity.type
_entity.pdbx_description
1 polymer ?
#
loop_
_entity_poly.entity_id
_entity_poly.type
_entity_poly.pdbx_seq_one_letter_code
_entity_poly.pdbx_strand_id
1 'polypeptide(L)' 'MSIQAINVRNQFKGKVKEIIRGDVVSEVDVETPWGIVTSVITTRSVNDLGLAVGSEVVALVKSTEVSIAKL' A
#
# COMPACT_ATOMS: atom_id res chain seq x y z
N MET A 1 -3.16 7.65 -13.48
CA MET A 1 -4.54 7.53 -12.97
C MET A 1 -4.79 8.63 -11.95
N SER A 2 -5.88 9.40 -12.10
CA SER A 2 -6.18 10.51 -11.19
C SER A 2 -7.08 10.05 -10.05
N ILE A 3 -6.52 9.98 -8.85
CA ILE A 3 -7.31 10.01 -7.61
C ILE A 3 -7.95 11.41 -7.57
N GLN A 4 -9.28 11.52 -7.70
CA GLN A 4 -9.96 12.82 -7.74
C GLN A 4 -9.97 13.54 -6.37
N ALA A 5 -10.20 12.81 -5.29
CA ALA A 5 -10.10 13.32 -3.92
C ALA A 5 -9.90 12.16 -2.95
N ILE A 6 -9.08 12.36 -1.91
CA ILE A 6 -8.92 11.41 -0.81
C ILE A 6 -8.56 12.15 0.48
N ASN A 7 -9.13 11.74 1.61
CA ASN A 7 -8.91 12.37 2.93
C ASN A 7 -7.80 11.68 3.75
N VAL A 8 -6.83 11.05 3.10
CA VAL A 8 -5.68 10.39 3.73
C VAL A 8 -4.45 11.30 3.66
N ARG A 9 -3.88 11.64 4.83
CA ARG A 9 -2.76 12.60 4.90
C ARG A 9 -1.40 12.00 4.56
N ASN A 10 -1.18 10.73 4.88
CA ASN A 10 0.10 10.07 4.60
C ASN A 10 -0.01 9.28 3.30
N GLN A 11 0.68 9.75 2.26
CA GLN A 11 0.61 9.18 0.92
C GLN A 11 2.03 8.94 0.39
N PHE A 12 2.34 7.70 0.02
CA PHE A 12 3.66 7.30 -0.43
C PHE A 12 3.59 6.73 -1.84
N LYS A 13 4.08 7.49 -2.82
CA LYS A 13 4.16 7.03 -4.20
C LYS A 13 5.29 6.00 -4.33
N GLY A 14 5.03 4.92 -5.03
CA GLY A 14 5.99 3.85 -5.19
C GLY A 14 5.59 2.83 -6.24
N LYS A 15 6.35 1.74 -6.30
CA LYS A 15 6.06 0.58 -7.14
C LYS A 15 5.91 -0.65 -6.27
N VAL A 16 4.98 -1.53 -6.63
CA VAL A 16 4.88 -2.83 -5.98
C VAL A 16 6.16 -3.61 -6.23
N LYS A 17 6.85 -3.98 -5.16
CA LYS A 17 8.09 -4.76 -5.20
C LYS A 17 7.81 -6.25 -5.09
N GLU A 18 6.90 -6.62 -4.20
CA GLU A 18 6.55 -8.00 -3.90
C GLU A 18 5.07 -8.11 -3.49
N ILE A 19 4.46 -9.25 -3.78
CA ILE A 19 3.13 -9.61 -3.30
C ILE A 19 3.19 -11.04 -2.74
N ILE A 20 3.04 -11.19 -1.43
CA ILE A 20 2.91 -12.49 -0.78
C ILE A 20 1.43 -12.82 -0.67
N ARG A 21 0.94 -13.69 -1.55
CA ARG A 21 -0.49 -14.04 -1.61
C ARG A 21 -0.86 -15.07 -0.55
N GLY A 22 -1.92 -14.79 0.20
CA GLY A 22 -2.59 -15.76 1.07
C GLY A 22 -4.02 -16.05 0.61
N ASP A 23 -4.70 -16.96 1.31
CA ASP A 23 -6.05 -17.40 0.93
C ASP A 23 -7.11 -16.31 1.13
N VAL A 24 -6.94 -15.46 2.14
CA VAL A 24 -7.91 -14.39 2.50
C VAL A 24 -7.28 -13.01 2.38
N VAL A 25 -6.05 -12.86 2.87
CA VAL A 25 -5.27 -11.63 2.83
C VAL A 25 -3.93 -11.87 2.16
N SER A 26 -3.40 -10.82 1.54
CA SER A 26 -2.09 -10.78 0.92
C SER A 26 -1.30 -9.62 1.49
N GLU A 27 0.00 -9.85 1.61
CA GLU A 27 0.97 -8.80 1.87
C GLU A 27 1.42 -8.17 0.54
N VAL A 28 1.52 -6.85 0.51
CA VAL A 28 1.98 -6.08 -0.64
C VAL A 28 3.05 -5.11 -0.17
N ASP A 29 4.27 -5.32 -0.65
CA ASP A 29 5.39 -4.44 -0.38
C ASP A 29 5.51 -3.40 -1.49
N VAL A 30 5.45 -2.13 -1.10
CA VAL A 30 5.61 -0.99 -1.99
C VAL A 30 6.97 -0.35 -1.76
N GLU A 31 7.82 -0.36 -2.78
CA GLU A 31 9.09 0.35 -2.78
C GLU A 31 8.85 1.84 -3.04
N THR A 32 9.28 2.66 -2.10
CA THR A 32 9.17 4.13 -2.14
C THR A 32 10.56 4.76 -1.97
N PRO A 33 10.74 6.06 -2.29
CA PRO A 33 12.01 6.76 -2.05
C PRO A 33 12.49 6.79 -0.60
N TRP A 34 11.60 6.50 0.36
CA TRP A 34 11.88 6.53 1.80
C TRP A 34 11.96 5.13 2.42
N GLY A 35 11.90 4.07 1.60
CA GLY A 35 11.93 2.67 2.05
C GLY A 35 10.71 1.87 1.62
N ILE A 36 10.59 0.67 2.17
CA ILE A 36 9.46 -0.24 1.92
C ILE A 36 8.28 0.16 2.80
N VAL A 37 7.11 0.31 2.19
CA VAL A 37 5.82 0.43 2.88
C VAL A 37 5.03 -0.86 2.62
N THR A 38 4.80 -1.63 3.68
CA THR A 38 4.06 -2.89 3.62
C THR A 38 2.58 -2.66 3.89
N SER A 39 1.72 -3.25 3.07
CA SER A 39 0.27 -3.24 3.24
C SER A 39 -0.26 -4.66 3.30
N VAL A 40 -1.20 -4.93 4.21
CA VAL A 40 -1.96 -6.19 4.23
C VAL A 40 -3.39 -5.88 3.81
N ILE A 41 -3.79 -6.40 2.66
CA ILE A 41 -5.14 -6.20 2.10
C ILE A 41 -5.74 -7.55 1.72
N THR A 42 -7.05 -7.59 1.43
CA THR A 42 -7.65 -8.85 0.99
C THR A 42 -7.05 -9.32 -0.32
N THR A 43 -6.91 -10.64 -0.50
CA THR A 43 -6.45 -11.23 -1.76
C THR A 43 -7.37 -10.85 -2.92
N ARG A 44 -8.67 -10.68 -2.63
CA ARG A 44 -9.64 -10.13 -3.57
C ARG A 44 -9.25 -8.73 -4.05
N SER A 45 -8.89 -7.81 -3.13
CA SER A 45 -8.45 -6.46 -3.49
C SER A 45 -7.21 -6.45 -4.38
N VAL A 46 -6.24 -7.34 -4.13
CA VAL A 46 -5.07 -7.50 -5.02
C VAL A 46 -5.50 -7.82 -6.45
N ASN A 47 -6.45 -8.75 -6.60
CA ASN A 47 -6.97 -9.17 -7.91
C ASN A 47 -7.82 -8.07 -8.56
N ASP A 48 -8.75 -7.46 -7.83
CA ASP A 48 -9.68 -6.44 -8.33
C ASP A 48 -8.93 -5.19 -8.81
N LEU A 49 -7.86 -4.81 -8.10
CA LEU A 49 -6.98 -3.70 -8.47
C LEU A 49 -5.96 -4.05 -9.56
N GLY A 50 -5.87 -5.33 -9.96
CA GLY A 50 -4.88 -5.80 -10.93
C GLY A 50 -3.43 -5.56 -10.48
N LEU A 51 -3.16 -5.66 -9.17
CA LEU A 51 -1.82 -5.43 -8.64
C LEU A 51 -0.87 -6.55 -9.07
N ALA A 52 0.29 -6.13 -9.59
CA ALA A 52 1.40 -7.00 -9.94
C ALA A 52 2.72 -6.33 -9.53
N VAL A 53 3.80 -7.09 -9.46
CA VAL A 53 5.14 -6.54 -9.28
C VAL A 53 5.43 -5.54 -10.41
N GLY A 54 5.90 -4.35 -10.04
CA GLY A 54 6.14 -3.22 -10.94
C GLY A 54 4.97 -2.24 -11.08
N SER A 55 3.76 -2.57 -10.59
CA SER A 55 2.61 -1.66 -10.63
C SER A 55 2.92 -0.34 -9.91
N GLU A 56 2.66 0.78 -10.59
CA GLU A 56 2.73 2.11 -9.95
C GLU A 56 1.52 2.31 -9.04
N VAL A 57 1.79 2.59 -7.77
CA VAL A 57 0.77 2.71 -6.73
C VAL A 57 1.06 3.89 -5.81
N VAL A 58 0.03 4.28 -5.06
CA VAL A 58 0.18 5.19 -3.91
C VAL A 58 -0.25 4.41 -2.68
N ALA A 59 0.67 4.13 -1.77
CA ALA A 59 0.35 3.58 -0.47
C ALA A 59 -0.25 4.69 0.41
N LEU A 60 -1.35 4.38 1.08
CA LEU A 60 -2.17 5.36 1.80
C LEU A 60 -2.34 4.89 3.25
N VAL A 61 -1.92 5.72 4.20
CA VAL A 61 -2.06 5.43 5.64
C VAL A 61 -2.83 6.57 6.29
N LYS A 62 -4.04 6.31 6.81
CA LYS A 62 -4.82 7.37 7.46
C LYS A 62 -4.12 7.81 8.74
N SER A 63 -4.24 9.09 9.08
CA SER A 63 -3.61 9.64 10.28
C SER A 63 -4.07 8.95 11.57
N THR A 64 -5.27 8.37 11.58
CA THR A 64 -5.85 7.68 12.73
C THR A 64 -5.26 6.28 12.98
N GLU A 65 -4.50 5.73 12.03
CA GLU A 65 -3.85 4.41 12.18
C GLU A 65 -2.32 4.52 12.35
N VAL A 66 -1.79 5.73 12.54
CA VAL A 66 -0.36 5.93 12.81
C VAL A 66 -0.12 6.00 14.32
N SER A 67 0.76 5.14 14.82
CA SER A 67 1.24 5.17 16.21
C SER A 67 2.56 5.95 16.30
N ILE A 68 2.75 6.73 17.37
CA ILE A 68 4.00 7.44 17.68
C ILE A 68 4.54 6.91 19.00
N ALA A 69 5.82 6.54 19.04
CA ALA A 69 6.54 6.22 20.26
C ALA A 69 7.60 7.29 20.53
N LYS A 70 7.73 7.72 21.79
CA LYS A 70 8.84 8.53 22.27
C LYS A 70 10.00 7.60 22.63
N LEU A 71 11.21 7.95 22.20
CA LEU A 71 12.45 7.26 22.56
C LEU A 71 12.97 7.74 23.93
#